data_AF-A0A1A8WR51-F1
#
_entry.id   AF-A0A1A8WR51-F1
#
_cell.length_a   1.000
_cell.length_b   1.000
_cell.length_c   1.000
_cell.angle_alpha   90.00
_cell.angle_beta   90.00
_cell.angle_gamma   90.00
#
_symmetry.space_group_name_H-M   'P 1'
#
loop_
_entity.id
_entity.type
_entity.pdbx_description
1 polymer ?
#
loop_
_entity_poly.entity_id
_entity_poly.type
_entity_poly.pdbx_seq_one_letter_code
_entity_poly.pdbx_strand_id
1 'polypeptide(L)'
;MKLFSERFYQDRENFHLYLHKYNKHCNNIFATLYYSRLKYLCKRVLNYIENFAEWNDNKTGYDDCILLYYWIYITLAKYFGSNNIISMNHAFDCIERIWSNLVNYYKEKSYYEKCKPLFKEIVNHDDWKMRQELYDYYVDFTKLFDTDKLYDKVCKDYYKKIEEKIPLYVHFKQICSDNISPNSMINIRIIILIQYYISYHAI
;
A
#
# COMPACT_ATOMS: atom_id res chain seq x y z
N MET A 1 20.84 -0.42 -6.17
CA MET A 1 20.10 0.54 -5.33
C MET A 1 18.73 -0.07 -5.06
N LYS A 2 18.31 -0.21 -3.79
CA LYS A 2 16.94 -0.67 -3.47
C LYS A 2 15.97 0.50 -3.58
N LEU A 3 14.80 0.25 -4.15
CA LEU A 3 13.75 1.26 -4.31
C LEU A 3 13.12 1.61 -2.95
N PHE A 4 12.35 2.70 -2.88
CA PHE A 4 11.72 3.12 -1.61
C PHE A 4 10.63 2.13 -1.20
N SER A 5 9.75 1.74 -2.12
CA SER A 5 8.72 0.73 -1.92
C SER A 5 9.30 -0.60 -1.40
N GLU A 6 10.39 -1.08 -2.00
CA GLU A 6 11.11 -2.28 -1.57
C GLU A 6 11.63 -2.18 -0.14
N ARG A 7 12.25 -1.04 0.21
CA ARG A 7 12.75 -0.79 1.57
C ARG A 7 11.60 -0.75 2.55
N PHE A 8 10.53 -0.05 2.21
CA PHE A 8 9.30 0.00 2.99
C PHE A 8 8.83 -1.43 3.33
N TYR A 9 8.70 -2.33 2.34
CA TYR A 9 8.32 -3.73 2.60
C TYR A 9 9.30 -4.50 3.48
N GLN A 10 10.60 -4.36 3.25
CA GLN A 10 11.63 -5.08 4.01
C GLN A 10 11.70 -4.64 5.46
N ASP A 11 11.59 -3.34 5.72
CA ASP A 11 11.69 -2.78 7.06
C ASP A 11 10.63 -3.33 7.99
N ARG A 12 9.47 -3.70 7.43
CA ARG A 12 8.43 -4.35 8.23
C ARG A 12 8.77 -5.77 8.58
N GLU A 13 9.52 -6.53 7.78
CA GLU A 13 9.90 -7.91 8.12
C GLU A 13 10.84 -8.03 9.33
N ASN A 14 11.33 -6.89 9.83
CA ASN A 14 12.13 -6.83 11.04
C ASN A 14 11.35 -7.26 12.30
N PHE A 15 12.10 -7.74 13.29
CA PHE A 15 11.55 -8.14 14.57
C PHE A 15 11.11 -6.91 15.38
N HIS A 16 9.87 -6.91 15.85
CA HIS A 16 9.32 -5.84 16.68
C HIS A 16 9.30 -6.24 18.16
N LEU A 17 9.99 -5.46 18.99
CA LEU A 17 9.86 -5.53 20.44
C LEU A 17 8.48 -4.98 20.89
N TYR A 18 8.03 -5.37 22.08
CA TYR A 18 6.84 -4.81 22.74
C TYR A 18 5.47 -5.03 22.06
N LEU A 19 5.33 -6.02 21.15
CA LEU A 19 4.03 -6.37 20.56
C LEU A 19 2.98 -6.87 21.58
N HIS A 20 3.38 -7.15 22.82
CA HIS A 20 2.47 -7.59 23.89
C HIS A 20 1.44 -6.51 24.26
N LYS A 21 1.75 -5.21 24.07
CA LYS A 21 0.80 -4.12 24.38
C LYS A 21 -0.48 -4.19 23.53
N TYR A 22 -0.41 -4.78 22.34
CA TYR A 22 -1.55 -4.98 21.44
C TYR A 22 -2.34 -6.26 21.72
N ASN A 23 -1.96 -7.08 22.72
CA ASN A 23 -2.67 -8.32 23.05
C ASN A 23 -4.16 -8.08 23.30
N LYS A 24 -4.50 -7.07 24.09
CA LYS A 24 -5.89 -6.75 24.44
C LYS A 24 -6.77 -6.53 23.20
N HIS A 25 -6.21 -5.96 22.14
CA HIS A 25 -6.92 -5.69 20.89
C HIS A 25 -6.90 -6.88 19.94
N CYS A 26 -5.72 -7.43 19.66
CA CYS A 26 -5.55 -8.48 18.65
C CYS A 26 -5.95 -9.89 19.13
N ASN A 27 -6.15 -10.12 20.43
CA ASN A 27 -6.69 -11.39 20.94
C ASN A 27 -8.11 -11.66 20.43
N ASN A 28 -8.87 -10.58 20.14
CA ASN A 28 -10.27 -10.66 19.71
C ASN A 28 -10.43 -10.74 18.18
N ILE A 29 -9.35 -11.06 17.45
CA ILE A 29 -9.43 -11.27 16.01
C ILE A 29 -10.32 -12.47 15.70
N PHE A 30 -11.30 -12.27 14.83
CA PHE A 30 -12.20 -13.35 14.42
C PHE A 30 -11.58 -14.08 13.25
N ALA A 31 -10.82 -15.15 13.53
CA ALA A 31 -10.15 -15.92 12.50
C ALA A 31 -10.27 -17.42 12.76
N THR A 32 -10.76 -18.16 11.77
CA THR A 32 -10.85 -19.63 11.81
C THR A 32 -9.57 -20.29 11.31
N LEU A 33 -8.88 -19.67 10.35
CA LEU A 33 -7.62 -20.14 9.77
C LEU A 33 -6.46 -19.22 10.14
N TYR A 34 -5.28 -19.81 10.34
CA TYR A 34 -4.04 -19.08 10.64
C TYR A 34 -4.17 -18.09 11.82
N TYR A 35 -5.03 -18.39 12.80
CA TYR A 35 -5.36 -17.50 13.93
C TYR A 35 -4.11 -16.86 14.57
N SER A 36 -3.11 -17.67 14.92
CA SER A 36 -1.86 -17.17 15.52
C SER A 36 -1.08 -16.23 14.62
N ARG A 37 -1.04 -16.49 13.30
CA ARG A 37 -0.35 -15.65 12.32
C ARG A 37 -1.11 -14.35 12.08
N LEU A 38 -2.44 -14.40 11.96
CA LEU A 38 -3.28 -13.20 11.82
C LEU A 38 -3.26 -12.33 13.06
N LYS A 39 -3.28 -12.94 14.24
CA LYS A 39 -3.08 -12.25 15.51
C LYS A 39 -1.73 -11.56 15.57
N TYR A 40 -0.66 -12.21 15.11
CA TYR A 40 0.67 -11.61 15.03
C TYR A 40 0.74 -10.45 14.03
N LEU A 41 0.15 -10.63 12.84
CA LEU A 41 0.03 -9.60 11.81
C LEU A 41 -0.74 -8.38 12.31
N CYS A 42 -1.88 -8.57 12.98
CA CYS A 42 -2.65 -7.51 13.62
C CYS A 42 -1.78 -6.67 14.56
N LYS A 43 -0.95 -7.29 15.41
CA LYS A 43 -0.08 -6.56 16.33
C LYS A 43 0.96 -5.72 15.59
N ARG A 44 1.53 -6.25 14.51
CA ARG A 44 2.49 -5.51 13.67
C ARG A 44 1.84 -4.32 12.97
N VAL A 45 0.62 -4.49 12.46
CA VAL A 45 -0.15 -3.40 11.85
C VAL A 45 -0.41 -2.29 12.85
N LEU A 46 -0.91 -2.62 14.05
CA LEU A 46 -1.13 -1.62 15.10
C LEU A 46 0.16 -0.94 15.56
N ASN A 47 1.27 -1.69 15.60
CA ASN A 47 2.59 -1.13 15.91
C ASN A 47 3.06 -0.12 14.88
N TYR A 48 2.91 -0.45 13.60
CA TYR A 48 3.24 0.47 12.53
C TYR A 48 2.40 1.74 12.65
N ILE A 49 1.06 1.63 12.75
CA ILE A 49 0.17 2.80 12.76
C ILE A 49 0.47 3.74 13.94
N GLU A 50 0.72 3.18 15.13
CA GLU A 50 1.04 3.98 16.32
C GLU A 50 2.36 4.73 16.19
N ASN A 51 3.41 4.08 15.70
CA ASN A 51 4.73 4.70 15.54
C ASN A 51 4.82 5.59 14.27
N PHE A 52 4.06 5.28 13.23
CA PHE A 52 4.00 6.03 11.98
C PHE A 52 3.49 7.45 12.21
N ALA A 53 2.58 7.63 13.16
CA ALA A 53 2.03 8.95 13.42
C ALA A 53 3.00 9.94 14.07
N GLU A 54 4.05 9.46 14.72
CA GLU A 54 5.12 10.30 15.22
C GLU A 54 5.98 10.89 14.08
N TRP A 55 5.85 10.39 12.84
CA TRP A 55 6.88 10.59 11.81
C TRP A 55 6.61 11.54 10.65
N ASN A 56 5.43 12.09 10.40
CA ASN A 56 5.31 13.11 9.33
C ASN A 56 4.01 13.96 9.35
N ASP A 57 4.21 15.28 9.34
CA ASP A 57 3.31 16.33 8.80
C ASP A 57 3.73 16.74 7.36
N ASN A 58 4.82 16.17 6.83
CA ASN A 58 5.25 16.44 5.48
C ASN A 58 4.42 15.60 4.50
N LYS A 59 3.54 16.27 3.76
CA LYS A 59 2.80 15.71 2.62
C LYS A 59 3.79 15.18 1.57
N THR A 60 4.21 13.93 1.71
CA THR A 60 4.76 13.18 0.58
C THR A 60 3.70 13.16 -0.51
N GLY A 61 4.09 13.24 -1.78
CA GLY A 61 3.13 13.20 -2.90
C GLY A 61 2.31 11.90 -2.96
N TYR A 62 2.61 10.91 -2.12
CA TYR A 62 1.97 9.61 -2.03
C TYR A 62 1.58 9.27 -0.57
N ASP A 63 0.78 8.22 -0.41
CA ASP A 63 0.14 7.79 0.84
C ASP A 63 0.76 6.47 1.35
N ASP A 64 1.53 6.54 2.43
CA ASP A 64 2.16 5.38 3.08
C ASP A 64 1.15 4.33 3.55
N CYS A 65 -0.11 4.71 3.78
CA CYS A 65 -1.16 3.81 4.19
C CYS A 65 -1.53 2.82 3.08
N ILE A 66 -1.44 3.24 1.82
CA ILE A 66 -1.67 2.36 0.67
C ILE A 66 -0.58 1.30 0.59
N LEU A 67 0.69 1.69 0.77
CA LEU A 67 1.78 0.72 0.83
C LEU A 67 1.61 -0.25 2.02
N LEU A 68 1.12 0.24 3.16
CA LEU A 68 0.81 -0.62 4.31
C LEU A 68 -0.26 -1.67 3.94
N TYR A 69 -1.30 -1.28 3.21
CA TYR A 69 -2.35 -2.20 2.76
C TYR A 69 -1.79 -3.28 1.83
N TYR A 70 -0.98 -2.90 0.86
CA TYR A 70 -0.32 -3.89 -0.01
C TYR A 70 0.61 -4.82 0.77
N TRP A 71 1.35 -4.30 1.75
CA TRP A 71 2.18 -5.14 2.60
C TRP A 71 1.36 -6.18 3.40
N ILE A 72 0.22 -5.77 3.97
CA ILE A 72 -0.70 -6.69 4.64
C ILE A 72 -1.17 -7.74 3.63
N TYR A 73 -1.62 -7.33 2.45
CA TYR A 73 -2.17 -8.23 1.44
C TYR A 73 -1.13 -9.23 0.89
N ILE A 74 0.11 -8.80 0.65
CA ILE A 74 1.24 -9.68 0.32
C ILE A 74 1.47 -10.71 1.43
N THR A 75 1.40 -10.27 2.69
CA THR A 75 1.58 -11.16 3.84
C THR A 75 0.44 -12.18 3.94
N LEU A 76 -0.80 -11.77 3.66
CA LEU A 76 -1.95 -12.66 3.58
C LEU A 76 -1.82 -13.63 2.39
N ALA A 77 -1.31 -13.20 1.25
CA ALA A 77 -1.01 -14.07 0.12
C ALA A 77 0.01 -15.16 0.46
N LYS A 78 0.98 -14.87 1.33
CA LYS A 78 1.91 -15.90 1.88
C LYS A 78 1.20 -16.93 2.76
N TYR A 79 0.07 -16.57 3.39
CA TYR A 79 -0.68 -17.48 4.27
C TYR A 79 -1.74 -18.29 3.50
N PHE A 80 -2.50 -17.64 2.61
CA PHE A 80 -3.66 -18.23 1.95
C PHE A 80 -3.41 -18.66 0.50
N GLY A 81 -2.29 -18.22 -0.09
CA GLY A 81 -2.03 -18.30 -1.52
C GLY A 81 -2.63 -17.11 -2.26
N SER A 82 -1.91 -16.58 -3.25
CA SER A 82 -2.30 -15.32 -3.93
C SER A 82 -3.59 -15.39 -4.73
N ASN A 83 -4.08 -16.60 -5.02
CA ASN A 83 -5.31 -16.82 -5.79
C ASN A 83 -6.53 -16.96 -4.87
N ASN A 84 -6.33 -17.06 -3.55
CA ASN A 84 -7.40 -17.20 -2.57
C ASN A 84 -7.88 -15.83 -2.07
N ILE A 85 -8.38 -15.03 -3.01
CA ILE A 85 -8.81 -13.63 -2.78
C ILE A 85 -9.86 -13.55 -1.68
N ILE A 86 -10.83 -14.46 -1.69
CA ILE A 86 -11.91 -14.50 -0.68
C ILE A 86 -11.35 -14.62 0.74
N SER A 87 -10.42 -15.56 0.97
CA SER A 87 -9.84 -15.75 2.30
C SER A 87 -8.91 -14.61 2.71
N MET A 88 -8.15 -14.06 1.76
CA MET A 88 -7.32 -12.87 2.00
C MET A 88 -8.18 -11.68 2.40
N ASN A 89 -9.29 -11.44 1.68
CA ASN A 89 -10.21 -10.35 1.97
C ASN A 89 -10.84 -10.49 3.35
N HIS A 90 -11.36 -11.68 3.69
CA HIS A 90 -11.90 -11.95 5.02
C HIS A 90 -10.86 -11.72 6.13
N ALA A 91 -9.62 -12.16 5.91
CA ALA A 91 -8.56 -11.98 6.90
C ALA A 91 -8.18 -10.50 7.06
N PHE A 92 -8.13 -9.74 5.97
CA PHE A 92 -7.90 -8.31 6.00
C PHE A 92 -9.04 -7.60 6.74
N ASP A 93 -10.30 -7.89 6.41
CA ASP A 93 -11.49 -7.33 7.08
C ASP A 93 -11.45 -7.53 8.60
N CYS A 94 -10.95 -8.68 9.05
CA CYS A 94 -10.83 -8.97 10.48
C CYS A 94 -9.76 -8.10 11.17
N ILE A 95 -8.65 -7.81 10.49
CA ILE A 95 -7.62 -6.87 10.97
C ILE A 95 -8.17 -5.44 10.93
N GLU A 96 -8.80 -5.07 9.81
CA GLU A 96 -9.42 -3.77 9.56
C GLU A 96 -10.47 -3.42 10.62
N ARG A 97 -11.30 -4.40 11.03
CA ARG A 97 -12.31 -4.18 12.07
C ARG A 97 -11.69 -3.85 13.43
N ILE A 98 -10.62 -4.54 13.82
CA ILE A 98 -9.91 -4.23 15.08
C ILE A 98 -9.39 -2.80 15.03
N TRP A 99 -8.76 -2.44 13.92
CA TRP A 99 -8.25 -1.10 13.71
C TRP A 99 -9.37 -0.05 13.70
N SER A 100 -10.44 -0.24 12.93
CA SER A 100 -11.59 0.66 12.86
C SER A 100 -12.21 0.91 14.23
N ASN A 101 -12.28 -0.11 15.08
CA ASN A 101 -12.71 0.04 16.46
C ASN A 101 -11.77 0.97 17.24
N LEU A 102 -10.45 0.84 17.07
CA LEU A 102 -9.49 1.72 17.74
C LEU A 102 -9.65 3.18 17.32
N VAL A 103 -9.92 3.45 16.03
CA VAL A 103 -10.25 4.79 15.52
C VAL A 103 -11.48 5.35 16.25
N ASN A 104 -12.54 4.54 16.38
CA ASN A 104 -13.82 5.00 16.94
C ASN A 104 -13.81 5.15 18.47
N TYR A 105 -13.12 4.26 19.19
CA TYR A 105 -13.12 4.23 20.66
C TYR A 105 -12.12 5.21 21.29
N TYR A 106 -10.99 5.49 20.63
CA TYR A 106 -9.95 6.36 21.16
C TYR A 106 -9.95 7.71 20.43
N LYS A 107 -11.09 8.43 20.48
CA LYS A 107 -11.34 9.75 19.86
C LYS A 107 -10.28 10.85 20.16
N GLU A 108 -9.30 10.57 21.00
CA GLU A 108 -8.20 11.48 21.36
C GLU A 108 -6.86 11.15 20.64
N LYS A 109 -6.80 10.08 19.84
CA LYS A 109 -5.55 9.56 19.27
C LYS A 109 -5.53 9.70 17.75
N SER A 110 -5.07 10.87 17.29
CA SER A 110 -4.93 11.29 15.88
C SER A 110 -4.20 10.30 14.97
N TYR A 111 -3.42 9.38 15.55
CA TYR A 111 -2.60 8.45 14.81
C TYR A 111 -3.37 7.35 14.08
N TYR A 112 -4.47 6.85 14.66
CA TYR A 112 -5.26 5.80 13.99
C TYR A 112 -6.09 6.34 12.82
N GLU A 113 -6.38 7.64 12.80
CA GLU A 113 -7.09 8.33 11.72
C GLU A 113 -6.23 8.51 10.48
N LYS A 114 -4.88 8.57 10.63
CA LYS A 114 -3.95 8.81 9.52
C LYS A 114 -4.12 7.82 8.37
N CYS A 115 -4.33 6.55 8.69
CA CYS A 115 -4.49 5.50 7.70
C CYS A 115 -5.92 4.96 7.65
N LYS A 116 -6.93 5.84 7.66
CA LYS A 116 -8.34 5.44 7.66
C LYS A 116 -8.59 4.29 6.69
N PRO A 117 -9.23 3.20 7.12
CA PRO A 117 -9.34 2.01 6.31
C PRO A 117 -10.02 2.24 4.95
N LEU A 118 -9.26 2.05 3.86
CA LEU A 118 -9.74 2.09 2.47
C LEU A 118 -9.67 0.70 1.81
N PHE A 119 -9.82 -0.39 2.58
CA PHE A 119 -9.64 -1.76 2.10
C PHE A 119 -10.38 -2.06 0.80
N LYS A 120 -11.67 -1.72 0.76
CA LYS A 120 -12.54 -1.96 -0.40
C LYS A 120 -12.07 -1.25 -1.67
N GLU A 121 -11.39 -0.13 -1.51
CA GLU A 121 -10.96 0.72 -2.62
C GLU A 121 -9.60 0.26 -3.17
N ILE A 122 -8.72 -0.26 -2.31
CA ILE A 122 -7.30 -0.47 -2.65
C ILE A 122 -6.98 -1.93 -3.02
N VAL A 123 -7.37 -2.90 -2.17
CA VAL A 123 -6.86 -4.29 -2.29
C VAL A 123 -7.93 -5.33 -2.59
N ASN A 124 -9.22 -5.00 -2.48
CA ASN A 124 -10.33 -5.89 -2.81
C ASN A 124 -10.59 -5.97 -4.34
N HIS A 125 -9.58 -6.37 -5.11
CA HIS A 125 -9.66 -6.50 -6.57
C HIS A 125 -8.88 -7.72 -7.05
N ASP A 126 -9.35 -8.38 -8.12
CA ASP A 126 -8.67 -9.55 -8.70
C ASP A 126 -7.27 -9.21 -9.25
N ASP A 127 -7.09 -7.97 -9.70
CA ASP A 127 -5.85 -7.42 -10.24
C ASP A 127 -4.99 -6.68 -9.19
N TRP A 128 -5.17 -6.97 -7.89
CA TRP A 128 -4.47 -6.30 -6.79
C TRP A 128 -2.94 -6.27 -6.95
N LYS A 129 -2.33 -7.31 -7.56
CA LYS A 129 -0.88 -7.35 -7.83
C LYS A 129 -0.46 -6.28 -8.83
N MET A 130 -1.24 -6.07 -9.89
CA MET A 130 -0.98 -5.03 -10.89
C MET A 130 -1.18 -3.64 -10.28
N ARG A 131 -2.17 -3.49 -9.38
CA ARG A 131 -2.41 -2.23 -8.65
C ARG A 131 -1.27 -1.92 -7.70
N GLN A 132 -0.79 -2.93 -6.97
CA GLN A 132 0.40 -2.82 -6.13
C GLN A 132 1.59 -2.36 -6.97
N GLU A 133 1.88 -3.05 -8.07
CA GLU A 133 3.04 -2.74 -8.91
C GLU A 133 2.99 -1.31 -9.47
N LEU A 134 1.79 -0.85 -9.87
CA LEU A 134 1.57 0.52 -10.30
C LEU A 134 1.81 1.53 -9.18
N TYR A 135 1.35 1.23 -7.97
CA TYR A 135 1.51 2.11 -6.81
C TYR A 135 2.96 2.16 -6.32
N ASP A 136 3.64 1.02 -6.25
CA ASP A 136 5.06 0.93 -5.91
C ASP A 136 5.89 1.78 -6.89
N TYR A 137 5.60 1.66 -8.19
CA TYR A 137 6.23 2.47 -9.22
C TYR A 137 5.99 3.98 -9.01
N TYR A 138 4.76 4.39 -8.69
CA TYR A 138 4.42 5.79 -8.41
C TYR A 138 5.19 6.37 -7.22
N VAL A 139 5.28 5.61 -6.13
CA VAL A 139 6.01 6.02 -4.93
C VAL A 139 7.49 6.17 -5.24
N ASP A 140 8.07 5.18 -5.91
CA ASP A 140 9.48 5.17 -6.26
C ASP A 140 9.84 6.29 -7.22
N PHE A 141 8.98 6.55 -8.21
CA PHE A 141 9.09 7.71 -9.10
C PHE A 141 9.11 9.00 -8.29
N THR A 142 8.09 9.23 -7.47
CA THR A 142 7.97 10.47 -6.67
C THR A 142 9.22 10.69 -5.82
N LYS A 143 9.71 9.66 -5.13
CA LYS A 143 10.92 9.76 -4.31
C LYS A 143 12.20 9.98 -5.09
N LEU A 144 12.32 9.44 -6.30
CA LEU A 144 13.49 9.69 -7.14
C LEU A 144 13.48 11.11 -7.70
N PHE A 145 12.31 11.59 -8.12
CA PHE A 145 12.13 12.93 -8.68
C PHE A 145 12.35 14.04 -7.64
N ASP A 146 11.86 13.86 -6.41
CA ASP A 146 12.05 14.81 -5.31
C ASP A 146 13.53 14.98 -4.88
N THR A 147 14.45 14.12 -5.34
CA THR A 147 15.85 14.16 -4.92
C THR A 147 16.79 14.98 -5.81
N ASP A 148 16.28 15.76 -6.78
CA ASP A 148 17.06 16.61 -7.73
C ASP A 148 18.22 15.88 -8.43
N LYS A 149 18.22 14.54 -8.43
CA LYS A 149 19.34 13.69 -8.87
C LYS A 149 19.20 13.21 -10.31
N LEU A 150 18.47 13.93 -11.17
CA LEU A 150 18.37 13.59 -12.58
C LEU A 150 19.54 14.19 -13.38
N TYR A 151 20.69 13.53 -13.25
CA TYR A 151 21.73 13.55 -14.29
C TYR A 151 21.33 12.57 -15.41
N ASP A 152 21.70 12.87 -16.67
CA ASP A 152 21.35 12.17 -17.91
C ASP A 152 21.37 10.63 -17.88
N LYS A 153 22.25 10.03 -17.07
CA LYS A 153 22.35 8.56 -16.94
C LYS A 153 21.15 7.94 -16.22
N VAL A 154 20.57 8.65 -15.24
CA VAL A 154 19.36 8.21 -14.52
C VAL A 154 18.16 8.18 -15.48
N CYS A 155 18.13 9.09 -16.46
CA CYS A 155 17.05 9.19 -17.42
C CYS A 155 16.91 7.92 -18.29
N LYS A 156 18.03 7.38 -18.82
CA LYS A 156 18.01 6.16 -19.66
C LYS A 156 17.54 4.91 -18.92
N ASP A 157 18.06 4.68 -17.71
CA ASP A 157 17.63 3.55 -16.87
C ASP A 157 16.16 3.71 -16.45
N TYR A 158 15.69 4.96 -16.34
CA TYR A 158 14.30 5.27 -16.01
C TYR A 158 13.35 5.07 -17.20
N TYR A 159 13.72 5.48 -18.42
CA TYR A 159 12.94 5.22 -19.63
C TYR A 159 12.69 3.73 -19.82
N LYS A 160 13.71 2.89 -19.62
CA LYS A 160 13.54 1.44 -19.68
C LYS A 160 12.50 0.94 -18.67
N LYS A 161 12.49 1.49 -17.45
CA LYS A 161 11.48 1.16 -16.44
C LYS A 161 10.08 1.64 -16.83
N ILE A 162 9.93 2.79 -17.48
CA ILE A 162 8.63 3.24 -18.02
C ILE A 162 8.12 2.23 -19.06
N GLU A 163 8.99 1.83 -19.99
CA GLU A 163 8.65 0.87 -21.05
C GLU A 163 8.21 -0.48 -20.47
N GLU A 164 8.90 -0.99 -19.45
CA GLU A 164 8.54 -2.21 -18.74
C GLU A 164 7.13 -2.14 -18.11
N LYS A 165 6.61 -0.94 -17.82
CA LYS A 165 5.29 -0.72 -17.21
C LYS A 165 4.17 -0.49 -18.23
N ILE A 166 4.46 -0.43 -19.53
CA ILE A 166 3.46 -0.27 -20.61
C ILE A 166 2.27 -1.24 -20.46
N PRO A 167 2.47 -2.55 -20.23
CA PRO A 167 1.36 -3.49 -20.07
C PRO A 167 0.41 -3.15 -18.90
N LEU A 168 0.95 -2.64 -17.78
CA LEU A 168 0.13 -2.19 -16.64
C LEU A 168 -0.75 -1.00 -17.05
N TYR A 169 -0.20 -0.03 -17.78
CA TYR A 169 -0.98 1.12 -18.23
C TYR A 169 -2.07 0.72 -19.22
N VAL A 170 -1.80 -0.21 -20.14
CA VAL A 170 -2.81 -0.73 -21.08
C VAL A 170 -3.97 -1.38 -20.32
N HIS A 171 -3.66 -2.24 -19.35
CA HIS A 171 -4.65 -2.90 -18.49
C HIS A 171 -5.53 -1.89 -17.75
N PHE A 172 -4.93 -0.93 -17.04
CA PHE A 172 -5.71 0.05 -16.28
C PHE A 172 -6.44 1.07 -17.16
N LYS A 173 -5.92 1.39 -18.35
CA LYS A 173 -6.61 2.24 -19.32
C LYS A 173 -7.91 1.60 -19.79
N GLN A 174 -7.90 0.28 -20.07
CA GLN A 174 -9.11 -0.47 -20.42
C GLN A 174 -10.13 -0.42 -19.27
N ILE A 175 -9.70 -0.79 -18.06
CA ILE A 175 -10.57 -0.76 -16.87
C ILE A 175 -11.20 0.62 -16.63
N CYS A 176 -10.45 1.71 -16.80
CA CYS A 176 -10.95 3.07 -16.61
C CYS A 176 -11.85 3.54 -17.77
N SER A 177 -11.65 3.01 -18.98
CA SER A 177 -12.53 3.31 -20.12
C SER A 177 -13.87 2.60 -19.99
N ASP A 178 -13.87 1.40 -19.38
CA ASP A 178 -15.06 0.58 -19.18
C ASP A 178 -15.84 0.95 -17.91
N ASN A 179 -15.21 1.62 -16.93
CA ASN A 179 -15.83 2.00 -15.65
C ASN A 179 -15.76 3.51 -15.37
N ILE A 180 -16.90 4.21 -15.48
CA ILE A 180 -17.08 5.62 -15.06
C ILE A 180 -17.28 5.71 -13.52
N SER A 181 -16.57 4.90 -12.72
CA SER A 181 -16.71 4.92 -11.27
C SER A 181 -15.61 5.76 -10.59
N PRO A 182 -15.95 6.74 -9.72
CA PRO A 182 -15.00 7.66 -9.07
C PRO A 182 -13.97 7.00 -8.13
N ASN A 183 -14.17 5.75 -7.71
CA ASN A 183 -13.24 5.03 -6.82
C ASN A 183 -11.91 4.64 -7.51
N SER A 184 -11.76 4.98 -8.79
CA SER A 184 -10.53 4.87 -9.60
C SER A 184 -9.56 6.05 -9.44
N MET A 185 -9.89 7.04 -8.59
CA MET A 185 -9.17 8.32 -8.48
C MET A 185 -7.65 8.22 -8.22
N ILE A 186 -7.18 7.22 -7.47
CA ILE A 186 -5.74 7.02 -7.24
C ILE A 186 -5.02 6.60 -8.52
N ASN A 187 -5.64 5.72 -9.32
CA ASN A 187 -5.09 5.28 -10.61
C ASN A 187 -5.07 6.41 -11.64
N ILE A 188 -6.08 7.29 -11.64
CA ILE A 188 -6.18 8.41 -12.58
C ILE A 188 -5.05 9.43 -12.36
N ARG A 189 -4.74 9.80 -11.10
CA ARG A 189 -3.65 10.75 -10.83
C ARG A 189 -2.27 10.21 -11.25
N ILE A 190 -2.02 8.92 -11.01
CA ILE A 190 -0.77 8.26 -11.39
C ILE A 190 -0.63 8.22 -12.92
N ILE A 191 -1.69 7.82 -13.63
CA ILE A 191 -1.71 7.78 -15.09
C ILE A 191 -1.50 9.18 -15.70
N ILE A 192 -2.15 10.21 -15.14
CA ILE A 192 -2.02 11.61 -15.62
C ILE A 192 -0.60 12.14 -15.44
N LEU A 193 0.04 11.90 -14.29
CA LEU A 193 1.41 12.38 -14.03
C LEU A 193 2.44 11.73 -14.96
N ILE A 194 2.25 10.45 -15.28
CA ILE A 194 3.14 9.69 -16.17
C ILE A 194 2.91 10.07 -17.63
N GLN A 195 1.65 10.27 -18.05
CA GLN A 195 1.33 10.78 -19.38
C GLN A 195 1.88 12.19 -19.60
N TYR A 196 1.77 13.06 -18.59
CA TYR A 196 2.35 14.41 -18.64
C TYR A 196 3.88 14.34 -18.81
N TYR A 197 4.56 13.47 -18.08
CA TYR A 197 6.01 13.29 -18.18
C TYR A 197 6.46 12.75 -19.54
N ILE A 198 5.76 11.73 -20.08
CA ILE A 198 6.03 11.19 -21.42
C ILE A 198 5.82 12.28 -22.49
N SER A 199 4.79 13.11 -22.36
CA SER A 199 4.48 14.16 -23.33
C SER A 199 5.49 15.32 -23.31
N TYR A 200 6.08 15.62 -22.14
CA TYR A 200 6.99 16.76 -21.96
C TYR A 200 8.45 16.44 -22.35
N HIS A 201 8.83 15.16 -22.37
CA HIS A 201 10.21 14.71 -22.62
C HIS A 201 10.36 13.79 -23.84
N ALA A 202 9.38 13.76 -24.74
CA ALA A 202 9.44 13.09 -26.04
C ALA A 202 9.78 14.03 -27.22
N ILE A 203 10.38 15.20 -26.94
CA ILE A 203 10.93 16.14 -27.94
C ILE A 203 12.44 16.04 -27.95
#